data_AF-A0A931DRD4-F1
#
_entry.id   AF-A0A931DRD4-F1
#
_cell.length_a   1.000
_cell.length_b   1.000
_cell.length_c   1.000
_cell.angle_alpha   90.00
_cell.angle_beta   90.00
_cell.angle_gamma   90.00
#
_symmetry.space_group_name_H-M   'P 1'
#
loop_
_entity.id
_entity.type
_entity.pdbx_description
1 polymer ?
#
loop_
_entity_poly.entity_id
_entity_poly.type
_entity_poly.pdbx_seq_one_letter_code
_entity_poly.pdbx_strand_id
1 'polypeptide(L)'
;MTAAIPDPARQPDLRVSHAERDAVVEQLREAAAEGRLEIGELETRLEQALTAKTYGDLVPLTADLPPVATPNDGKPLVLKGGVHGATRNGRWQVPARITAHGGVGGVKLDFTRTQCGLREVEIEAHGEMAGVTIVIPDDWAADTGGLEPGLGGLKDKTTDDRRPGTPLIRLSGNGGPAGVVIRHPNKWERRKLKRNPPQ
;
A
#
# COMPACT_ATOMS: atom_id res chain seq x y z
N MET A 1 3.64 -18.12 24.48
CA MET A 1 4.52 -18.52 23.36
C MET A 1 3.88 -17.98 22.10
N THR A 2 4.30 -16.79 21.67
CA THR A 2 3.70 -16.07 20.53
C THR A 2 4.36 -16.57 19.26
N ALA A 3 3.60 -17.22 18.38
CA ALA A 3 4.07 -17.58 17.04
C ALA A 3 4.34 -16.28 16.27
N ALA A 4 5.60 -16.03 15.94
CA ALA A 4 5.99 -14.94 15.07
C ALA A 4 5.34 -15.14 13.70
N ILE A 5 4.59 -14.15 13.24
CA ILE A 5 4.10 -14.06 11.86
C ILE A 5 5.36 -14.04 10.98
N PRO A 6 5.54 -14.99 10.05
CA PRO A 6 6.72 -15.01 9.20
C PRO A 6 6.72 -13.79 8.28
N ASP A 7 7.85 -13.09 8.28
CA ASP A 7 8.15 -11.99 7.37
C ASP A 7 7.93 -12.45 5.90
N PRO A 8 7.05 -11.80 5.12
CA PRO A 8 6.75 -12.20 3.75
C PRO A 8 7.96 -12.09 2.80
N ALA A 9 9.08 -11.48 3.23
CA ALA A 9 10.34 -11.46 2.48
C ALA A 9 11.12 -12.79 2.49
N ARG A 10 10.58 -13.87 3.08
CA ARG A 10 11.36 -15.07 3.43
C ARG A 10 10.88 -16.41 2.86
N GLN A 11 9.95 -16.42 1.90
CA GLN A 11 9.48 -17.66 1.29
C GLN A 11 9.98 -17.82 -0.16
N PRO A 12 11.21 -18.32 -0.36
CA PRO A 12 11.79 -18.52 -1.70
C PRO A 12 10.95 -19.47 -2.56
N ASP A 13 10.17 -20.35 -1.95
CA ASP A 13 9.34 -21.35 -2.64
C ASP A 13 8.00 -20.81 -3.16
N LEU A 14 7.65 -19.55 -2.85
CA LEU A 14 6.41 -18.95 -3.35
C LEU A 14 6.49 -18.74 -4.87
N ARG A 15 5.38 -19.03 -5.56
CA ARG A 15 5.29 -18.84 -7.00
C ARG A 15 5.28 -17.36 -7.36
N VAL A 16 6.10 -17.02 -8.35
CA VAL A 16 6.18 -15.68 -8.91
C VAL A 16 5.06 -15.43 -9.93
N SER A 17 4.50 -14.22 -9.92
CA SER A 17 3.53 -13.75 -10.90
C SER A 17 4.19 -13.23 -12.19
N HIS A 18 3.40 -12.98 -13.23
CA HIS A 18 3.91 -12.37 -14.46
C HIS A 18 4.41 -10.94 -14.22
N ALA A 19 3.70 -10.15 -13.41
CA ALA A 19 4.07 -8.77 -13.11
C ALA A 19 5.44 -8.67 -12.40
N GLU A 20 5.79 -9.66 -11.59
CA GLU A 20 7.07 -9.71 -10.88
C GLU A 20 8.21 -10.12 -11.81
N ARG A 21 7.97 -11.05 -12.75
CA ARG A 21 8.95 -11.35 -13.81
C ARG A 21 9.21 -10.12 -14.69
N ASP A 22 8.15 -9.42 -15.09
CA ASP A 22 8.26 -8.21 -15.91
C ASP A 22 9.03 -7.09 -15.17
N ALA A 23 8.82 -6.95 -13.86
CA ALA A 23 9.54 -5.98 -13.04
C ALA A 23 11.05 -6.26 -12.98
N VAL A 24 11.45 -7.53 -12.82
CA VAL A 24 12.87 -7.92 -12.86
C VAL A 24 13.46 -7.72 -14.25
N VAL A 25 12.70 -8.00 -15.32
CA VAL A 25 13.12 -7.74 -16.70
C VAL A 25 13.45 -6.26 -16.92
N GLU A 26 12.59 -5.36 -16.46
CA GLU A 26 12.84 -3.90 -16.57
C GLU A 26 14.07 -3.48 -15.76
N GLN A 27 14.22 -3.99 -14.54
CA GLN A 27 15.40 -3.71 -13.71
C GLN A 27 16.71 -4.14 -14.39
N LEU A 28 16.72 -5.33 -15.01
CA LEU A 28 17.88 -5.81 -15.76
C LEU A 28 18.19 -4.92 -16.97
N ARG A 29 17.16 -4.49 -17.72
CA ARG A 29 17.33 -3.57 -18.86
C ARG A 29 17.91 -2.22 -18.45
N GLU A 30 17.46 -1.68 -17.32
CA GLU A 30 17.96 -0.41 -16.79
C GLU A 30 19.41 -0.53 -16.32
N ALA A 31 19.76 -1.60 -15.60
CA ALA A 31 21.14 -1.87 -15.19
C ALA A 31 22.10 -2.03 -16.39
N ALA A 32 21.64 -2.65 -17.49
CA ALA A 32 22.39 -2.71 -18.73
C ALA A 32 22.53 -1.34 -19.40
N ALA A 33 21.48 -0.52 -19.39
CA ALA A 33 21.53 0.85 -19.91
C ALA A 33 22.51 1.75 -19.11
N GLU A 34 22.66 1.50 -17.81
CA GLU A 34 23.67 2.13 -16.95
C GLU A 34 25.09 1.57 -17.13
N GLY A 35 25.27 0.53 -17.95
CA GLY A 35 26.55 -0.14 -18.17
C GLY A 35 27.02 -1.01 -17.00
N ARG A 36 26.11 -1.38 -16.08
CA ARG A 36 26.40 -2.27 -14.94
C ARG A 36 26.27 -3.75 -15.28
N LEU A 37 25.55 -4.06 -16.35
CA LEU A 37 25.46 -5.41 -16.93
C LEU A 37 26.01 -5.37 -18.36
N GLU A 38 26.82 -6.37 -18.70
CA GLU A 38 27.20 -6.61 -20.08
C GLU A 38 26.01 -7.19 -20.87
N ILE A 39 25.99 -6.99 -22.20
CA ILE A 39 24.87 -7.45 -23.04
C ILE A 39 24.66 -8.97 -23.00
N GLY A 40 25.74 -9.77 -22.96
CA GLY A 40 25.62 -11.23 -22.87
C GLY A 40 25.11 -11.69 -21.50
N GLU A 41 25.43 -10.94 -20.45
CA GLU A 41 24.90 -11.18 -19.10
C GLU A 41 23.42 -10.80 -19.01
N LEU A 42 23.03 -9.68 -19.62
CA LEU A 42 21.64 -9.27 -19.72
C LEU A 42 20.79 -10.35 -20.39
N GLU A 43 21.21 -10.86 -21.56
CA GLU A 43 20.48 -11.90 -22.28
C GLU A 43 20.25 -13.16 -21.42
N THR A 44 21.31 -13.61 -20.73
CA THR A 44 21.25 -14.77 -19.82
C THR A 44 20.27 -14.54 -18.68
N ARG A 45 20.36 -13.38 -18.00
CA ARG A 45 19.50 -13.06 -16.85
C ARG A 45 18.04 -12.81 -17.28
N LEU A 46 17.79 -12.29 -18.49
CA LEU A 46 16.44 -12.12 -19.04
C LEU A 46 15.74 -13.45 -19.31
N GLU A 47 16.45 -14.42 -19.88
CA GLU A 47 15.89 -15.76 -20.12
C GLU A 47 15.53 -16.46 -18.79
N GLN A 48 16.40 -16.34 -17.79
CA GLN A 48 16.17 -16.86 -16.44
C GLN A 48 14.98 -16.16 -15.77
N ALA A 49 14.88 -14.83 -15.87
CA ALA A 49 13.77 -14.07 -15.31
C ALA A 49 12.42 -14.46 -15.94
N LEU A 50 12.38 -14.66 -17.26
CA LEU A 50 11.15 -15.02 -17.98
C LEU A 50 10.68 -16.45 -17.68
N THR A 51 11.60 -17.36 -17.35
CA THR A 51 11.31 -18.77 -17.05
C THR A 51 11.19 -19.08 -15.56
N ALA A 52 11.51 -18.12 -14.70
CA ALA A 52 11.41 -18.21 -13.25
C ALA A 52 10.01 -18.62 -12.78
N LYS A 53 9.96 -19.55 -11.82
CA LYS A 53 8.70 -20.05 -11.26
C LYS A 53 8.51 -19.62 -9.82
N THR A 54 9.60 -19.30 -9.12
CA THR A 54 9.58 -18.94 -7.71
C THR A 54 10.35 -17.65 -7.44
N TYR A 55 10.12 -17.03 -6.28
CA TYR A 55 10.91 -15.88 -5.84
C TYR A 55 12.39 -16.24 -5.65
N GLY A 56 12.69 -17.48 -5.23
CA GLY A 56 14.05 -17.98 -5.12
C GLY A 56 14.81 -17.98 -6.45
N ASP A 57 14.09 -18.08 -7.58
CA ASP A 57 14.68 -18.02 -8.92
C ASP A 57 14.99 -16.57 -9.35
N LEU A 58 14.19 -15.59 -8.90
CA LEU A 58 14.35 -14.18 -9.29
C LEU A 58 15.38 -13.42 -8.45
N VAL A 59 15.43 -13.67 -7.14
CA VAL A 59 16.27 -12.91 -6.20
C VAL A 59 17.76 -12.90 -6.59
N PRO A 60 18.38 -14.02 -7.02
CA PRO A 60 19.79 -14.04 -7.42
C PRO A 60 20.07 -13.18 -8.66
N LEU A 61 19.09 -12.96 -9.53
CA LEU A 61 19.27 -12.25 -10.80
C LEU A 61 19.49 -10.74 -10.64
N THR A 62 19.15 -10.18 -9.48
CA THR A 62 19.26 -8.75 -9.19
C THR A 62 20.04 -8.44 -7.91
N ALA A 63 20.61 -9.45 -7.25
CA ALA A 63 21.25 -9.32 -5.95
C ALA A 63 22.47 -8.37 -5.93
N ASP A 64 23.15 -8.23 -7.06
CA ASP A 64 24.31 -7.37 -7.30
C ASP A 64 23.96 -6.02 -7.96
N LEU A 65 22.68 -5.76 -8.20
CA LEU A 65 22.20 -4.58 -8.89
C LEU A 65 21.49 -3.63 -7.92
N PRO A 66 21.57 -2.31 -8.14
CA PRO A 66 20.75 -1.37 -7.38
C PRO A 66 19.27 -1.67 -7.63
N PRO A 67 18.41 -1.59 -6.60
CA PRO A 67 16.98 -1.78 -6.77
C PRO A 67 16.44 -0.65 -7.66
N VAL A 68 15.88 -1.02 -8.81
CA VAL A 68 15.04 -0.12 -9.58
C VAL A 68 13.75 0.06 -8.81
N ALA A 69 13.36 1.30 -8.56
CA ALA A 69 12.13 1.61 -7.84
C ALA A 69 10.94 1.16 -8.70
N THR A 70 10.52 -0.09 -8.54
CA THR A 70 9.31 -0.57 -9.21
C THR A 70 8.12 0.22 -8.65
N PRO A 71 7.10 0.57 -9.44
CA PRO A 71 5.86 1.21 -8.94
C PRO A 71 5.11 0.35 -7.91
N ASN A 72 5.60 -0.86 -7.64
CA ASN A 72 5.01 -1.87 -6.78
C ASN A 72 5.97 -2.39 -5.70
N ASP A 73 7.02 -1.61 -5.36
CA ASP A 73 8.13 -1.99 -4.47
C ASP A 73 7.73 -2.38 -3.04
N GLY A 74 6.43 -2.46 -2.70
CA GLY A 74 5.97 -2.75 -1.35
C GLY A 74 6.46 -1.76 -0.29
N LYS A 75 7.17 -0.69 -0.70
CA LYS A 75 7.67 0.35 0.19
C LYS A 75 6.45 1.01 0.83
N PRO A 76 6.28 0.84 2.15
CA PRO A 76 5.11 1.38 2.82
C PRO A 76 5.14 2.90 2.67
N LEU A 77 4.02 3.49 2.24
CA LEU A 77 3.87 4.93 2.33
C LEU A 77 3.73 5.28 3.80
N VAL A 78 4.76 5.90 4.37
CA VAL A 78 4.74 6.37 5.75
C VAL A 78 4.30 7.83 5.78
N LEU A 79 3.15 8.09 6.39
CA LEU A 79 2.66 9.44 6.69
C LEU A 79 2.83 9.73 8.17
N LYS A 80 3.50 10.84 8.48
CA LYS A 80 3.67 11.33 9.85
C LYS A 80 2.99 12.67 9.97
N GLY A 81 1.96 12.75 10.81
CA GLY A 81 1.23 14.00 11.05
C GLY A 81 2.11 15.08 11.68
N GLY A 82 3.10 14.70 12.50
CA GLY A 82 3.96 15.65 13.19
C GLY A 82 3.14 16.70 13.96
N VAL A 83 3.58 17.95 13.97
CA VAL A 83 2.86 19.05 14.65
C VAL A 83 1.75 19.66 13.77
N HIS A 84 1.94 19.68 12.45
CA HIS A 84 1.08 20.43 11.52
C HIS A 84 -0.02 19.57 10.86
N GLY A 85 0.02 18.27 11.06
CA GLY A 85 -0.85 17.29 10.42
C GLY A 85 -0.38 16.95 9.00
N ALA A 86 -0.83 15.80 8.51
CA ALA A 86 -0.58 15.37 7.13
C ALA A 86 -1.90 14.97 6.46
N THR A 87 -2.11 15.46 5.23
CA THR A 87 -3.30 15.09 4.45
C THR A 87 -2.87 14.57 3.09
N ARG A 88 -3.40 13.41 2.72
CA ARG A 88 -3.30 12.85 1.36
C ARG A 88 -4.68 12.82 0.74
N ASN A 89 -4.85 13.54 -0.38
CA ASN A 89 -6.12 13.64 -1.09
C ASN A 89 -5.90 13.77 -2.61
N GLY A 90 -6.98 13.70 -3.39
CA GLY A 90 -6.92 13.87 -4.84
C GLY A 90 -6.49 12.61 -5.58
N ARG A 91 -5.85 12.79 -6.74
CA ARG A 91 -5.32 11.70 -7.57
C ARG A 91 -3.90 11.37 -7.11
N TRP A 92 -3.80 10.45 -6.17
CA TRP A 92 -2.51 9.90 -5.75
C TRP A 92 -2.51 8.40 -5.99
N GLN A 93 -1.33 7.85 -6.27
CA GLN A 93 -1.14 6.41 -6.44
C GLN A 93 -1.18 5.75 -5.06
N VAL A 94 -2.13 4.84 -4.89
CA VAL A 94 -2.32 4.10 -3.63
C VAL A 94 -1.35 2.91 -3.62
N PRO A 95 -0.36 2.87 -2.70
CA PRO A 95 0.48 1.71 -2.54
C PRO A 95 -0.26 0.61 -1.77
N ALA A 96 0.24 -0.62 -1.87
CA ALA A 96 -0.35 -1.76 -1.17
C ALA A 96 -0.26 -1.68 0.35
N ARG A 97 0.73 -0.92 0.88
CA ARG A 97 0.97 -0.74 2.31
C ARG A 97 1.11 0.73 2.66
N ILE A 98 0.41 1.16 3.69
CA ILE A 98 0.43 2.54 4.21
C ILE A 98 0.58 2.47 5.73
N THR A 99 1.50 3.24 6.28
CA THR A 99 1.63 3.44 7.73
C THR A 99 1.32 4.89 8.06
N ALA A 100 0.35 5.14 8.93
CA ALA A 100 -0.11 6.48 9.29
C ALA A 100 0.08 6.74 10.79
N HIS A 101 0.99 7.66 11.11
CA HIS A 101 1.24 8.15 12.46
C HIS A 101 0.51 9.47 12.67
N GLY A 102 -0.48 9.48 13.56
CA GLY A 102 -1.31 10.66 13.86
C GLY A 102 -0.49 11.88 14.31
N GLY A 103 0.58 11.70 15.09
CA GLY A 103 1.33 12.80 15.67
C GLY A 103 0.44 13.68 16.56
N VAL A 104 0.73 14.98 16.57
CA VAL A 104 -0.05 16.01 17.27
C VAL A 104 -1.07 16.67 16.34
N GLY A 105 -0.78 16.78 15.04
CA GLY A 105 -1.65 17.44 14.06
C GLY A 105 -2.65 16.52 13.33
N GLY A 106 -2.51 15.21 13.45
CA GLY A 106 -3.40 14.21 12.85
C GLY A 106 -3.03 13.83 11.41
N VAL A 107 -3.62 12.74 10.92
CA VAL A 107 -3.47 12.31 9.53
C VAL A 107 -4.83 12.12 8.88
N LYS A 108 -5.02 12.66 7.67
CA LYS A 108 -6.19 12.38 6.82
C LYS A 108 -5.78 11.69 5.52
N LEU A 109 -6.31 10.50 5.30
CA LEU A 109 -6.22 9.75 4.05
C LEU A 109 -7.58 9.82 3.32
N ASP A 110 -7.59 10.33 2.09
CA ASP A 110 -8.79 10.43 1.26
C ASP A 110 -8.58 9.66 -0.06
N PHE A 111 -9.33 8.56 -0.19
CA PHE A 111 -9.34 7.65 -1.33
C PHE A 111 -10.48 7.95 -2.32
N THR A 112 -11.30 8.97 -2.08
CA THR A 112 -12.50 9.26 -2.90
C THR A 112 -12.20 9.63 -4.35
N ARG A 113 -10.94 10.00 -4.65
CA ARG A 113 -10.47 10.41 -5.98
C ARG A 113 -9.26 9.62 -6.46
N THR A 114 -8.93 8.52 -5.80
CA THR A 114 -7.75 7.70 -6.14
C THR A 114 -8.08 6.65 -7.18
N GLN A 115 -7.14 6.40 -8.10
CA GLN A 115 -7.15 5.17 -8.91
C GLN A 115 -6.37 4.11 -8.14
N CYS A 116 -7.08 3.13 -7.60
CA CYS A 116 -6.49 1.98 -6.93
C CYS A 116 -6.82 0.74 -7.77
N GLY A 117 -5.78 0.14 -8.36
CA GLY A 117 -5.90 -1.13 -9.10
C GLY A 117 -5.77 -2.37 -8.20
N LEU A 118 -5.56 -2.18 -6.90
CA LEU A 118 -5.29 -3.25 -5.95
C LEU A 118 -6.60 -3.83 -5.41
N ARG A 119 -6.61 -5.14 -5.15
CA ARG A 119 -7.75 -5.79 -4.48
C ARG A 119 -7.74 -5.59 -2.97
N GLU A 120 -6.59 -5.29 -2.40
CA GLU A 120 -6.39 -5.16 -0.97
C GLU A 120 -5.36 -4.06 -0.71
N VAL A 121 -5.61 -3.23 0.30
CA VAL A 121 -4.70 -2.19 0.76
C VAL A 121 -4.59 -2.31 2.27
N GLU A 122 -3.38 -2.53 2.74
CA GLU A 122 -3.05 -2.63 4.16
C GLU A 122 -2.74 -1.23 4.70
N ILE A 123 -3.45 -0.83 5.76
CA ILE A 123 -3.24 0.44 6.45
C ILE A 123 -2.97 0.14 7.92
N GLU A 124 -1.74 0.42 8.35
CA GLU A 124 -1.36 0.43 9.74
C GLU A 124 -1.56 1.85 10.30
N ALA A 125 -2.49 2.02 11.22
CA ALA A 125 -2.83 3.31 11.82
C ALA A 125 -2.37 3.37 13.28
N HIS A 126 -1.69 4.45 13.62
CA HIS A 126 -1.33 4.80 14.99
C HIS A 126 -1.99 6.13 15.35
N GLY A 127 -3.13 6.06 16.04
CA GLY A 127 -3.74 7.22 16.67
C GLY A 127 -2.90 7.63 17.86
N GLU A 128 -2.19 8.75 17.76
CA GLU A 128 -1.33 9.25 18.82
C GLU A 128 -2.09 10.37 19.55
N MET A 129 -1.45 11.52 19.81
CA MET A 129 -2.13 12.69 20.39
C MET A 129 -3.28 13.20 19.52
N ALA A 130 -3.15 13.04 18.20
CA ALA A 130 -4.21 13.24 17.23
C ALA A 130 -4.46 11.95 16.43
N GLY A 131 -5.68 11.79 15.97
CA GLY A 131 -6.15 10.56 15.36
C GLY A 131 -5.82 10.44 13.87
N VAL A 132 -6.13 9.27 13.32
CA VAL A 132 -6.06 9.01 11.88
C VAL A 132 -7.48 8.96 11.32
N THR A 133 -7.75 9.72 10.27
CA THR A 133 -9.03 9.73 9.55
C THR A 133 -8.84 9.15 8.15
N ILE A 134 -9.59 8.11 7.84
CA ILE A 134 -9.57 7.41 6.56
C ILE A 134 -10.94 7.57 5.90
N VAL A 135 -10.94 8.08 4.66
CA VAL A 135 -12.15 8.26 3.86
C VAL A 135 -12.07 7.39 2.61
N ILE A 136 -12.94 6.39 2.52
CA ILE A 136 -12.98 5.46 1.38
C ILE A 136 -14.23 5.68 0.51
N PRO A 137 -14.18 5.40 -0.81
CA PRO A 137 -15.35 5.36 -1.67
C PRO A 137 -16.47 4.44 -1.14
N ASP A 138 -17.71 4.66 -1.59
CA ASP A 138 -18.89 3.86 -1.17
C ASP A 138 -18.88 2.43 -1.70
N ASP A 139 -18.09 2.18 -2.74
CA ASP A 139 -17.96 0.88 -3.39
C ASP A 139 -16.83 0.03 -2.79
N TRP A 140 -16.02 0.60 -1.91
CA TRP A 140 -14.95 -0.08 -1.18
C TRP A 140 -15.47 -0.55 0.18
N ALA A 141 -14.83 -1.57 0.73
CA ALA A 141 -15.10 -2.04 2.09
C ALA A 141 -13.87 -1.85 2.99
N ALA A 142 -14.10 -1.90 4.30
CA ALA A 142 -13.05 -1.93 5.30
C ALA A 142 -13.21 -3.16 6.19
N ASP A 143 -12.08 -3.81 6.47
CA ASP A 143 -11.92 -4.79 7.55
C ASP A 143 -11.13 -4.11 8.66
N THR A 144 -11.80 -3.89 9.79
CA THR A 144 -11.21 -3.21 10.95
C THR A 144 -10.86 -4.15 12.09
N GLY A 145 -10.93 -5.47 11.87
CA GLY A 145 -10.70 -6.49 12.91
C GLY A 145 -9.26 -6.53 13.44
N GLY A 146 -8.30 -5.98 12.69
CA GLY A 146 -6.89 -5.93 13.10
C GLY A 146 -6.50 -4.70 13.92
N LEU A 147 -7.40 -3.74 14.15
CA LEU A 147 -7.08 -2.50 14.85
C LEU A 147 -7.44 -2.59 16.34
N GLU A 148 -6.47 -2.28 17.20
CA GLU A 148 -6.71 -2.09 18.63
C GLU A 148 -7.29 -0.70 18.91
N PRO A 149 -8.50 -0.56 19.48
CA PRO A 149 -9.19 0.74 19.57
C PRO A 149 -8.49 1.82 20.40
N GLY A 150 -7.62 1.46 21.34
CA GLY A 150 -7.03 2.41 22.30
C GLY A 150 -8.08 3.15 23.14
N LEU A 151 -7.69 4.26 23.76
CA LEU A 151 -8.58 5.08 24.60
C LEU A 151 -9.57 5.93 23.77
N GLY A 152 -9.16 6.44 22.61
CA GLY A 152 -10.00 7.23 21.72
C GLY A 152 -10.98 6.40 20.87
N GLY A 153 -10.77 5.08 20.85
CA GLY A 153 -11.63 4.12 20.18
C GLY A 153 -11.42 4.04 18.67
N LEU A 154 -12.11 3.06 18.08
CA LEU A 154 -12.27 2.91 16.64
C LEU A 154 -13.69 3.30 16.25
N LYS A 155 -13.84 4.18 15.27
CA LYS A 155 -15.14 4.51 14.67
C LYS A 155 -15.15 4.06 13.22
N ASP A 156 -15.77 2.91 12.99
CA ASP A 156 -16.10 2.44 11.65
C ASP A 156 -17.49 2.94 11.25
N LYS A 157 -17.56 3.67 10.15
CA LYS A 157 -18.81 4.15 9.52
C LYS A 157 -18.87 3.72 8.05
N THR A 158 -18.24 2.61 7.73
CA THR A 158 -18.31 1.96 6.42
C THR A 158 -19.41 0.91 6.39
N THR A 159 -19.79 0.47 5.20
CA THR A 159 -20.70 -0.65 4.97
C THR A 159 -19.91 -1.86 4.46
N ASP A 160 -20.35 -3.06 4.85
CA ASP A 160 -19.76 -4.33 4.39
C ASP A 160 -19.99 -4.64 2.90
N ASP A 161 -20.87 -3.88 2.22
CA ASP A 161 -21.23 -4.08 0.82
C ASP A 161 -20.10 -3.70 -0.15
N ARG A 162 -19.07 -4.54 -0.18
CA ARG A 162 -17.96 -4.45 -1.14
C ARG A 162 -18.45 -4.82 -2.54
N ARG A 163 -18.23 -3.93 -3.52
CA ARG A 163 -18.45 -4.29 -4.92
C ARG A 163 -17.37 -5.26 -5.43
N PRO A 164 -17.72 -6.27 -6.25
CA PRO A 164 -16.73 -7.13 -6.87
C PRO A 164 -15.72 -6.30 -7.68
N GLY A 165 -14.42 -6.52 -7.42
CA GLY A 165 -13.33 -5.82 -8.12
C GLY A 165 -12.90 -4.49 -7.50
N THR A 166 -13.55 -4.01 -6.43
CA THR A 166 -13.08 -2.82 -5.70
C THR A 166 -12.17 -3.20 -4.54
N PRO A 167 -11.29 -2.29 -4.08
CA PRO A 167 -10.38 -2.55 -2.98
C PRO A 167 -11.08 -2.83 -1.64
N LEU A 168 -10.45 -3.69 -0.83
CA LEU A 168 -10.71 -3.84 0.60
C LEU A 168 -9.58 -3.16 1.39
N ILE A 169 -9.92 -2.28 2.32
CA ILE A 169 -8.96 -1.74 3.29
C ILE A 169 -8.84 -2.71 4.45
N ARG A 170 -7.63 -3.23 4.71
CA ARG A 170 -7.31 -3.92 5.97
C ARG A 170 -6.69 -2.94 6.94
N LEU A 171 -7.39 -2.65 8.02
CA LEU A 171 -6.95 -1.71 9.04
C LEU A 171 -6.35 -2.45 10.24
N SER A 172 -5.12 -2.10 10.58
CA SER A 172 -4.38 -2.63 11.72
C SER A 172 -3.71 -1.51 12.53
N GLY A 173 -3.12 -1.84 13.67
CA GLY A 173 -2.38 -0.90 14.51
C GLY A 173 -3.12 -0.55 15.80
N ASN A 174 -2.91 0.67 16.32
CA ASN A 174 -3.52 1.11 17.57
C ASN A 174 -4.20 2.49 17.44
N GLY A 175 -5.34 2.67 18.09
CA GLY A 175 -6.09 3.93 18.07
C GLY A 175 -5.56 4.99 19.04
N GLY A 176 -4.75 4.62 20.02
CA GLY A 176 -4.26 5.45 21.12
C GLY A 176 -5.30 6.44 21.67
N PRO A 177 -4.91 7.64 22.16
CA PRO A 177 -5.82 8.52 22.88
C PRO A 177 -6.81 9.27 21.99
N ALA A 178 -6.48 9.55 20.73
CA ALA A 178 -7.36 10.28 19.83
C ALA A 178 -8.29 9.40 18.97
N GLY A 179 -7.97 8.12 18.84
CA GLY A 179 -8.75 7.15 18.08
C GLY A 179 -8.47 7.15 16.58
N VAL A 180 -9.09 6.20 15.89
CA VAL A 180 -9.04 6.08 14.42
C VAL A 180 -10.46 6.05 13.88
N VAL A 181 -10.68 6.77 12.78
CA VAL A 181 -11.98 6.86 12.12
C VAL A 181 -11.84 6.41 10.67
N ILE A 182 -12.61 5.41 10.27
CA ILE A 182 -12.78 5.03 8.88
C ILE A 182 -14.24 5.23 8.46
N ARG A 183 -14.47 5.87 7.32
CA ARG A 183 -15.83 6.22 6.87
C ARG A 183 -15.93 6.41 5.37
N HIS A 184 -17.15 6.36 4.88
CA HIS A 184 -17.48 6.88 3.56
C HIS A 184 -17.49 8.43 3.52
N PRO A 185 -17.43 9.05 2.32
CA PRO A 185 -17.55 10.50 2.16
C PRO A 185 -18.86 11.03 2.74
N ASN A 186 -18.78 12.18 3.43
CA ASN A 186 -19.96 12.83 4.01
C ASN A 186 -20.76 13.61 2.95
N LYS A 187 -21.96 14.11 3.29
CA LYS A 187 -22.84 14.84 2.35
C LYS A 187 -22.15 16.02 1.64
N TRP A 188 -21.25 16.72 2.33
CA TRP A 188 -20.53 17.87 1.77
C TRP A 188 -19.43 17.45 0.80
N GLU A 189 -18.63 16.43 1.17
CA GLU A 189 -17.61 15.83 0.30
C GLU A 189 -18.26 15.23 -0.96
N ARG A 190 -19.41 14.57 -0.84
CA ARG A 190 -20.22 14.09 -1.98
C ARG A 190 -20.67 15.23 -2.89
N ARG A 191 -21.17 16.33 -2.33
CA ARG A 191 -21.56 17.51 -3.11
C ARG A 191 -20.36 18.12 -3.86
N LYS A 192 -19.19 18.15 -3.22
CA LYS A 192 -17.93 18.62 -3.85
C LYS A 192 -17.46 17.69 -4.97
N LEU A 193 -17.61 16.37 -4.81
CA LEU A 193 -17.33 15.36 -5.84
C LEU A 193 -18.26 15.51 -7.04
N LYS A 194 -19.56 15.73 -6.82
CA LYS A 194 -20.52 15.98 -7.91
C LYS A 194 -20.25 17.27 -8.68
N ARG A 195 -19.80 18.32 -7.99
CA ARG A 195 -19.49 19.63 -8.62
C ARG A 195 -18.19 19.61 -9.43
N ASN A 196 -17.27 18.70 -9.13
CA ASN A 196 -16.02 18.55 -9.85
C ASN A 196 -15.74 17.04 -10.05
N PRO A 197 -16.44 16.41 -11.02
CA PRO A 197 -16.36 14.97 -11.25
C PRO A 197 -14.94 14.57 -11.67
N PRO A 198 -14.50 13.34 -11.33
CA PRO A 198 -13.24 12.83 -11.85
C PRO A 198 -13.36 12.69 -13.38
N GLN A 199 -12.52 13.42 -14.13
CA GLN A 199 -12.35 13.22 -15.58
C GLN A 199 -11.61 11.93 -15.91
#